data_AF-A0A9D1RZE6-F1
#
_entry.id   AF-A0A9D1RZE6-F1
#
_cell.length_a   1.000
_cell.length_b   1.000
_cell.length_c   1.000
_cell.angle_alpha   90.00
_cell.angle_beta   90.00
_cell.angle_gamma   90.00
#
_symmetry.space_group_name_H-M   'P 1'
#
loop_
_entity.id
_entity.type
_entity.pdbx_description
1 polymer ?
#
loop_
_entity_poly.entity_id
_entity_poly.type
_entity_poly.pdbx_seq_one_letter_code
_entity_poly.pdbx_strand_id
1 'polypeptide(L)'
;MLVLHLIILFGAIILGARKGSIGIGMAGGLGVLLLGLTGINVDREQIPWDVIGIIMAVIAAIAAMQRVGGMDYLVYLAEKLLRSNPKRVTFYAPVVTYLMTLLAGTGHTAFSTLPVISEVAKEGGVRPSRPLSAAVVMSQVAITASPISAAVVLMADLLAPEGVDYLKILAVIIPATALAIIPTALVANMLGKPLDQDPVYQKRLEEGLVSHPDHSGYTPTAAAKRSV
;
A
#
# COMPACT_ATOMS: atom_id res chain seq x y z
N MET A 1 2.39 -5.59 35.54
CA MET A 1 3.12 -4.62 34.71
C MET A 1 3.00 -4.91 33.22
N LEU A 2 3.41 -6.09 32.72
CA LEU A 2 3.29 -6.43 31.29
C LEU A 2 1.85 -6.34 30.73
N VAL A 3 0.86 -6.84 31.46
CA VAL A 3 -0.56 -6.75 31.06
C VAL A 3 -1.04 -5.31 30.95
N LEU A 4 -0.61 -4.42 31.87
CA LEU A 4 -0.93 -2.99 31.83
C LEU A 4 -0.32 -2.32 30.60
N HIS A 5 0.94 -2.61 30.27
CA HIS A 5 1.59 -2.08 29.07
C HIS A 5 0.89 -2.54 27.79
N LEU A 6 0.48 -3.81 27.72
CA LEU A 6 -0.28 -4.32 26.58
C LEU A 6 -1.65 -3.62 26.45
N ILE A 7 -2.34 -3.36 27.56
CA ILE A 7 -3.60 -2.61 27.55
C ILE A 7 -3.38 -1.19 27.01
N ILE A 8 -2.34 -0.51 27.47
CA ILE A 8 -2.00 0.85 27.00
C ILE A 8 -1.65 0.82 25.50
N LEU A 9 -0.81 -0.12 25.08
CA LEU A 9 -0.40 -0.30 23.69
C LEU A 9 -1.59 -0.56 22.76
N PHE A 10 -2.39 -1.60 23.05
CA PHE A 10 -3.54 -1.94 22.23
C PHE A 10 -4.63 -0.87 22.31
N GLY A 11 -4.83 -0.24 23.46
CA GLY A 11 -5.76 0.87 23.64
C GLY A 11 -5.39 2.06 22.76
N ALA A 12 -4.12 2.46 22.73
CA ALA A 12 -3.61 3.52 21.88
C ALA A 12 -3.77 3.18 20.39
N ILE A 13 -3.45 1.95 19.97
CA ILE A 13 -3.62 1.50 18.57
C ILE A 13 -5.10 1.54 18.16
N ILE A 14 -6.01 1.02 18.98
CA ILE A 14 -7.45 0.99 18.67
C ILE A 14 -8.01 2.41 18.57
N LEU A 15 -7.65 3.30 19.51
CA LEU A 15 -8.07 4.70 19.48
C LEU A 15 -7.53 5.45 18.26
N GLY A 16 -6.26 5.22 17.92
CA GLY A 16 -5.62 5.80 16.75
C GLY A 16 -6.26 5.32 15.45
N ALA A 17 -6.44 4.01 15.29
CA ALA A 17 -7.01 3.39 14.10
C ALA A 17 -8.45 3.88 13.83
N ARG A 18 -9.26 4.09 14.88
CA ARG A 18 -10.62 4.63 14.74
C ARG A 18 -10.67 6.09 14.29
N LYS A 19 -9.73 6.92 14.70
CA LYS A 19 -9.66 8.33 14.30
C LYS A 19 -9.03 8.52 12.91
N GLY A 20 -8.18 7.58 12.48
CA GLY A 20 -7.53 7.59 11.17
C GLY A 20 -6.54 8.75 10.97
N SER A 21 -5.74 8.69 9.90
CA SER A 21 -4.80 9.74 9.48
C SER A 21 -3.87 10.22 10.62
N ILE A 22 -3.81 11.53 10.89
CA ILE A 22 -3.01 12.17 11.95
C ILE A 22 -3.37 11.61 13.34
N GLY A 23 -4.61 11.14 13.54
CA GLY A 23 -5.07 10.57 14.80
C GLY A 23 -4.28 9.32 15.24
N ILE A 24 -3.73 8.56 14.29
CA ILE A 24 -2.88 7.40 14.59
C ILE A 24 -1.56 7.87 15.22
N GLY A 25 -0.95 8.93 14.69
CA GLY A 25 0.29 9.51 15.21
C GLY A 25 0.10 10.09 16.62
N MET A 26 -0.98 10.84 16.84
CA MET A 26 -1.27 11.42 18.17
C MET A 26 -1.56 10.33 19.22
N ALA A 27 -2.35 9.31 18.86
CA ALA A 27 -2.65 8.22 19.77
C ALA A 27 -1.39 7.39 20.10
N GLY A 28 -0.51 7.17 19.12
CA GLY A 28 0.79 6.55 19.33
C GLY A 28 1.66 7.34 20.31
N GLY A 29 1.77 8.67 20.13
CA GLY A 29 2.51 9.54 21.05
C GLY A 29 1.94 9.53 22.48
N LEU A 30 0.62 9.59 22.63
CA LEU A 30 -0.05 9.45 23.93
C LEU A 30 0.20 8.07 24.56
N GLY A 31 0.19 7.00 23.75
CA GLY A 31 0.52 5.65 24.20
C GLY A 31 1.94 5.56 24.75
N VAL A 32 2.92 6.14 24.05
CA VAL A 32 4.33 6.21 24.50
C VAL A 32 4.46 6.99 25.81
N LEU A 33 3.76 8.12 25.97
CA LEU A 33 3.76 8.90 27.22
C LEU A 33 3.19 8.10 28.39
N LEU A 34 2.07 7.40 28.19
CA LEU A 34 1.44 6.56 29.22
C LEU A 34 2.33 5.36 29.60
N LEU A 35 3.02 4.77 28.63
CA LEU A 35 4.01 3.72 28.88
C LEU A 35 5.20 4.26 29.69
N GLY A 36 5.67 5.47 29.37
CA GLY A 36 6.69 6.19 30.14
C GLY A 36 6.31 6.40 31.61
N LEU A 37 5.09 6.88 31.84
CA LEU A 37 4.56 7.12 33.19
C LEU A 37 4.36 5.84 34.02
N THR A 38 4.26 4.68 33.37
CA THR A 38 4.04 3.38 34.04
C THR A 38 5.33 2.61 34.33
N GLY A 39 6.50 3.22 34.10
CA GLY A 39 7.81 2.70 34.53
C GLY A 39 8.67 2.13 33.40
N ILE A 40 8.27 2.27 32.14
CA ILE A 40 9.17 2.07 31.00
C ILE A 40 10.00 3.34 30.87
N ASN A 41 11.33 3.25 31.03
CA ASN A 41 12.20 4.39 30.72
C ASN A 41 12.09 4.67 29.22
N VAL A 42 11.38 5.74 28.86
CA VAL A 42 11.36 6.29 27.51
C VAL A 42 12.37 7.43 27.52
N ASP A 43 13.63 7.10 27.22
CA ASP A 43 14.64 8.13 27.08
C ASP A 43 14.35 8.96 25.84
N ARG A 44 14.46 10.28 25.94
CA ARG A 44 14.20 11.20 24.82
C ARG A 44 15.08 10.89 23.60
N GLU A 45 16.25 10.32 23.85
CA GLU A 45 17.23 9.87 22.86
C GLU A 45 16.75 8.67 22.05
N GLN A 46 15.82 7.88 22.58
CA GLN A 46 15.28 6.69 21.90
C GLN A 46 14.09 7.00 20.97
N ILE A 47 13.58 8.25 20.99
CA ILE A 47 12.48 8.66 20.11
C ILE A 47 13.04 8.86 18.69
N PRO A 48 12.53 8.15 17.66
CA PRO A 48 13.05 8.24 16.30
C PRO A 48 12.51 9.49 15.60
N TRP A 49 13.03 10.66 15.96
CA TRP A 49 12.60 11.96 15.41
C TRP A 49 12.72 12.03 13.90
N ASP A 50 13.76 11.42 13.33
CA ASP A 50 13.97 11.37 11.87
C ASP A 50 12.85 10.59 11.17
N VAL A 51 12.47 9.44 11.72
CA VAL A 51 11.36 8.62 11.21
C VAL A 51 10.04 9.38 11.27
N ILE A 52 9.76 10.08 12.38
CA ILE A 52 8.56 10.92 12.53
C ILE A 52 8.57 12.06 11.50
N GLY A 53 9.72 12.72 11.32
CA GLY A 53 9.92 13.78 10.36
C GLY A 53 9.68 13.33 8.91
N ILE A 54 10.20 12.16 8.54
CA ILE A 54 9.98 11.55 7.22
C ILE A 54 8.50 11.26 7.00
N ILE A 55 7.83 10.64 7.97
CA ILE A 55 6.39 10.34 7.86
C ILE A 55 5.59 11.64 7.65
N MET A 56 5.88 12.69 8.43
CA MET A 56 5.22 14.00 8.29
C MET A 56 5.45 14.63 6.92
N ALA A 57 6.69 14.59 6.41
CA ALA A 57 7.04 15.12 5.09
C ALA A 57 6.32 14.37 3.96
N VAL A 58 6.31 13.03 4.01
CA VAL A 58 5.64 12.18 3.02
C VAL A 58 4.12 12.42 3.04
N ILE A 59 3.49 12.49 4.22
CA ILE A 59 2.05 12.79 4.33
C ILE A 59 1.73 14.16 3.74
N ALA A 60 2.54 15.19 4.02
CA ALA A 60 2.35 16.52 3.47
C ALA A 60 2.48 16.54 1.94
N ALA A 61 3.48 15.85 1.38
CA ALA A 61 3.68 15.73 -0.07
C ALA A 61 2.50 14.99 -0.74
N ILE A 62 2.07 13.86 -0.18
CA ILE A 62 0.92 13.10 -0.71
C ILE A 62 -0.36 13.92 -0.61
N ALA A 63 -0.59 14.63 0.49
CA ALA A 63 -1.75 15.50 0.63
C ALA A 63 -1.76 16.61 -0.43
N ALA A 64 -0.60 17.23 -0.71
CA ALA A 64 -0.47 18.23 -1.77
C ALA A 64 -0.76 17.64 -3.16
N MET A 65 -0.18 16.48 -3.47
CA MET A 65 -0.42 15.75 -4.72
C MET A 65 -1.90 15.37 -4.89
N GLN A 66 -2.55 14.88 -3.82
CA GLN A 66 -3.98 14.54 -3.83
C GLN A 66 -4.86 15.77 -4.07
N ARG A 67 -4.51 16.93 -3.47
CA ARG A 67 -5.28 18.17 -3.63
C ARG A 67 -5.32 18.71 -5.06
N VAL A 68 -4.31 18.41 -5.88
CA VAL A 68 -4.25 18.84 -7.30
C VAL A 68 -4.68 17.73 -8.27
N GLY A 69 -5.20 16.61 -7.77
CA GLY A 69 -5.70 15.49 -8.58
C GLY A 69 -4.61 14.52 -9.07
N GLY A 70 -3.41 14.55 -8.49
CA GLY A 70 -2.32 13.64 -8.86
C GLY A 70 -2.65 12.16 -8.62
N MET A 71 -3.43 11.86 -7.57
CA MET A 71 -3.91 10.51 -7.32
C MET A 71 -4.85 10.02 -8.43
N ASP A 72 -5.76 10.87 -8.90
CA ASP A 72 -6.66 10.53 -10.01
C ASP A 72 -5.87 10.25 -11.29
N TYR A 73 -4.80 11.02 -11.52
CA TYR A 73 -3.89 10.77 -12.64
C TYR A 73 -3.13 9.44 -12.50
N LEU A 74 -2.64 9.09 -11.31
CA LEU A 74 -2.01 7.78 -11.06
C LEU A 74 -2.99 6.63 -11.31
N VAL A 75 -4.24 6.76 -10.85
CA VAL A 75 -5.30 5.76 -11.09
C VAL A 75 -5.60 5.66 -12.59
N TYR A 76 -5.67 6.78 -13.30
CA TYR A 76 -5.84 6.80 -14.77
C TYR A 76 -4.70 6.09 -15.50
N LEU A 77 -3.45 6.29 -15.08
CA LEU A 77 -2.29 5.60 -15.65
C LEU A 77 -2.34 4.09 -15.36
N ALA A 78 -2.68 3.73 -14.12
CA ALA A 78 -2.89 2.34 -13.71
C ALA A 78 -3.98 1.67 -14.54
N GLU A 79 -5.13 2.33 -14.71
CA GLU A 79 -6.24 1.87 -15.53
C GLU A 79 -5.80 1.60 -16.97
N LYS A 80 -5.12 2.56 -17.61
CA LYS A 80 -4.62 2.42 -18.98
C LYS A 80 -3.67 1.23 -19.12
N LEU A 81 -2.77 1.03 -18.15
CA LEU A 81 -1.82 -0.06 -18.16
C LEU A 81 -2.50 -1.42 -17.94
N LEU A 82 -3.45 -1.51 -16.99
CA LEU A 82 -4.17 -2.75 -16.68
C LEU A 82 -5.09 -3.17 -17.83
N ARG A 83 -5.79 -2.21 -18.45
CA ARG A 83 -6.68 -2.45 -19.60
C ARG A 83 -5.94 -2.79 -20.90
N SER A 84 -4.62 -2.62 -20.96
CA SER A 84 -3.83 -2.99 -22.13
C SER A 84 -3.91 -4.50 -22.44
N ASN A 85 -4.05 -5.36 -21.42
CA ASN A 85 -4.33 -6.78 -21.57
C ASN A 85 -5.12 -7.32 -20.37
N PRO A 86 -6.46 -7.17 -20.35
CA PRO A 86 -7.30 -7.53 -19.21
C PRO A 86 -7.19 -9.01 -18.80
N LYS A 87 -6.94 -9.91 -19.78
CA LYS A 87 -6.74 -11.35 -19.52
C LYS A 87 -5.50 -11.66 -18.67
N ARG A 88 -4.52 -10.74 -18.63
CA ARG A 88 -3.27 -10.88 -17.86
C ARG A 88 -3.23 -9.97 -16.63
N VAL A 89 -4.37 -9.45 -16.18
CA VAL A 89 -4.44 -8.53 -15.04
C VAL A 89 -3.78 -9.09 -13.76
N THR A 90 -3.76 -10.42 -13.56
CA THR A 90 -3.09 -11.05 -12.40
C THR A 90 -1.59 -10.84 -12.37
N PHE A 91 -0.96 -10.59 -13.53
CA PHE A 91 0.46 -10.25 -13.63
C PHE A 91 0.71 -8.74 -13.60
N TYR A 92 -0.20 -7.94 -14.16
CA TYR A 92 -0.04 -6.50 -14.21
C TYR A 92 -0.41 -5.80 -12.91
N ALA A 93 -1.50 -6.20 -12.24
CA ALA A 93 -1.95 -5.57 -11.00
C ALA A 93 -0.88 -5.52 -9.90
N PRO A 94 -0.10 -6.59 -9.66
CA PRO A 94 0.99 -6.55 -8.68
C PRO A 94 2.14 -5.63 -9.08
N VAL A 95 2.46 -5.53 -10.37
CA VAL A 95 3.49 -4.60 -10.87
C VAL A 95 3.06 -3.15 -10.66
N VAL A 96 1.82 -2.82 -11.02
CA VAL A 96 1.28 -1.47 -10.88
C VAL A 96 1.23 -1.04 -9.42
N THR A 97 0.67 -1.89 -8.55
CA THR A 97 0.57 -1.58 -7.11
C THR A 97 1.93 -1.56 -6.42
N TYR A 98 2.88 -2.40 -6.84
CA TYR A 98 4.26 -2.35 -6.39
C TYR A 98 4.90 -1.00 -6.76
N LEU A 99 4.84 -0.59 -8.03
CA LEU A 99 5.44 0.67 -8.49
C LEU A 99 4.80 1.88 -7.81
N MET A 100 3.48 1.92 -7.70
CA MET A 100 2.79 3.00 -7.00
C MET A 100 3.23 3.11 -5.54
N THR A 101 3.36 1.97 -4.85
CA THR A 101 3.76 1.97 -3.44
C THR A 101 5.25 2.27 -3.27
N LEU A 102 6.11 1.76 -4.15
CA LEU A 102 7.54 2.02 -4.17
C LEU A 102 7.83 3.52 -4.31
N LEU A 103 7.10 4.19 -5.19
CA LEU A 103 7.29 5.61 -5.49
C LEU A 103 6.59 6.53 -4.48
N ALA A 104 5.44 6.10 -3.94
CA ALA A 104 4.69 6.91 -2.97
C ALA A 104 5.08 6.65 -1.50
N GLY A 105 5.82 5.58 -1.22
CA GLY A 105 6.25 5.20 0.13
C GLY A 105 5.14 4.74 1.06
N THR A 106 3.93 4.51 0.54
CA THR A 106 2.79 4.05 1.33
C THR A 106 1.86 3.15 0.52
N GLY A 107 1.42 2.05 1.15
CA GLY A 107 0.47 1.12 0.57
C GLY A 107 -0.94 1.69 0.40
N HIS A 108 -1.24 2.86 1.01
CA HIS A 108 -2.54 3.53 0.81
C HIS A 108 -2.78 3.88 -0.66
N THR A 109 -1.72 4.14 -1.42
CA THR A 109 -1.83 4.43 -2.86
C THR A 109 -2.35 3.26 -3.68
N ALA A 110 -2.13 2.01 -3.25
CA ALA A 110 -2.68 0.86 -3.95
C ALA A 110 -4.20 0.75 -3.80
N PHE A 111 -4.77 1.25 -2.69
CA PHE A 111 -6.21 1.16 -2.43
C PHE A 111 -7.07 1.89 -3.45
N SER A 112 -6.57 3.00 -4.02
CA SER A 112 -7.29 3.74 -5.07
C SER A 112 -7.40 2.95 -6.38
N THR A 113 -6.52 1.97 -6.60
CA THR A 113 -6.52 1.13 -7.82
C THR A 113 -7.25 -0.20 -7.66
N LEU A 114 -7.62 -0.60 -6.44
CA LEU A 114 -8.34 -1.87 -6.21
C LEU A 114 -9.69 -1.95 -6.96
N PRO A 115 -10.51 -0.87 -7.02
CA PRO A 115 -11.73 -0.88 -7.82
C PRO A 115 -11.44 -1.15 -9.30
N VAL A 116 -10.46 -0.42 -9.86
CA VAL A 116 -10.00 -0.57 -11.25
C VAL A 116 -9.50 -1.99 -11.53
N ILE A 117 -8.70 -2.57 -10.63
CA ILE A 117 -8.22 -3.95 -10.76
C ILE A 117 -9.40 -4.92 -10.81
N SER A 118 -10.41 -4.72 -9.95
CA SER A 118 -11.61 -5.56 -9.91
C SER A 118 -12.44 -5.46 -11.19
N GLU A 119 -12.57 -4.26 -11.75
CA GLU A 119 -13.26 -3.98 -13.01
C GLU A 119 -12.55 -4.62 -14.20
N VAL A 120 -11.25 -4.35 -14.36
CA VAL A 120 -10.44 -4.92 -15.45
C VAL A 120 -10.37 -6.44 -15.35
N ALA A 121 -10.37 -7.01 -14.14
CA ALA A 121 -10.44 -8.45 -13.97
C ALA A 121 -11.73 -9.05 -14.53
N LYS A 122 -12.89 -8.44 -14.25
CA LYS A 122 -14.17 -8.89 -14.80
C LYS A 122 -14.20 -8.78 -16.33
N GLU A 123 -13.69 -7.69 -16.90
CA GLU A 123 -13.56 -7.50 -18.36
C GLU A 123 -12.69 -8.58 -19.02
N GLY A 124 -11.61 -8.97 -18.34
CA GLY A 124 -10.72 -10.03 -18.78
C GLY A 124 -11.24 -11.45 -18.54
N GLY A 125 -12.42 -11.62 -17.91
CA GLY A 125 -12.92 -12.92 -17.48
C GLY A 125 -12.07 -13.57 -16.37
N VAL A 126 -11.27 -12.77 -15.66
CA VAL A 126 -10.38 -13.21 -14.59
C VAL A 126 -11.05 -13.03 -13.25
N ARG A 127 -10.98 -14.05 -12.38
CA ARG A 127 -11.54 -13.97 -11.03
C ARG A 127 -10.86 -12.83 -10.24
N PRO A 128 -11.60 -11.78 -9.80
CA PRO A 128 -10.98 -10.60 -9.17
C PRO A 128 -10.14 -10.90 -7.94
N SER A 129 -10.45 -11.97 -7.20
CA SER A 129 -9.66 -12.37 -6.03
C SER A 129 -8.19 -12.66 -6.35
N ARG A 130 -7.88 -13.10 -7.58
CA ARG A 130 -6.51 -13.43 -8.02
C ARG A 130 -5.64 -12.17 -8.15
N PRO A 131 -5.94 -11.19 -9.02
CA PRO A 131 -5.14 -9.97 -9.11
C PRO A 131 -5.20 -9.14 -7.83
N LEU A 132 -6.35 -9.08 -7.12
CA LEU A 132 -6.47 -8.28 -5.90
C LEU A 132 -5.57 -8.79 -4.77
N SER A 133 -5.51 -10.10 -4.55
CA SER A 133 -4.65 -10.67 -3.50
C SER A 133 -3.17 -10.40 -3.79
N ALA A 134 -2.72 -10.65 -5.02
CA ALA A 134 -1.34 -10.39 -5.41
C ALA A 134 -0.98 -8.90 -5.35
N ALA A 135 -1.90 -8.02 -5.75
CA ALA A 135 -1.70 -6.57 -5.72
C ALA A 135 -1.55 -6.02 -4.30
N VAL A 136 -2.43 -6.44 -3.37
CA VAL A 136 -2.35 -5.99 -1.97
C VAL A 136 -1.05 -6.47 -1.31
N VAL A 137 -0.68 -7.74 -1.52
CA VAL A 137 0.57 -8.28 -0.95
C VAL A 137 1.78 -7.55 -1.51
N MET A 138 1.88 -7.39 -2.84
CA MET A 138 3.03 -6.71 -3.44
C MET A 138 3.12 -5.23 -3.08
N SER A 139 1.98 -4.56 -2.86
CA SER A 139 1.98 -3.20 -2.30
C SER A 139 2.66 -3.16 -0.93
N GLN A 140 2.34 -4.07 0.00
CA GLN A 140 2.98 -4.06 1.32
C GLN A 140 4.48 -4.42 1.25
N VAL A 141 4.84 -5.36 0.38
CA VAL A 141 6.25 -5.70 0.13
C VAL A 141 7.02 -4.51 -0.46
N ALA A 142 6.40 -3.70 -1.31
CA ALA A 142 7.05 -2.52 -1.89
C ALA A 142 7.41 -1.44 -0.86
N ILE A 143 6.70 -1.36 0.27
CA ILE A 143 6.99 -0.38 1.33
C ILE A 143 8.41 -0.57 1.88
N THR A 144 8.90 -1.82 1.94
CA THR A 144 10.26 -2.13 2.41
C THR A 144 11.33 -1.83 1.37
N ALA A 145 10.94 -1.61 0.11
CA ALA A 145 11.84 -1.25 -0.98
C ALA A 145 11.84 0.26 -1.27
N SER A 146 10.87 1.00 -0.72
CA SER A 146 10.68 2.42 -1.04
C SER A 146 11.76 3.30 -0.39
N PRO A 147 12.47 4.13 -1.17
CA PRO A 147 13.51 5.02 -0.64
C PRO A 147 12.95 6.09 0.31
N ILE A 148 11.72 6.55 0.07
CA ILE A 148 11.06 7.56 0.91
C ILE A 148 10.30 6.95 2.11
N SER A 149 10.37 5.62 2.29
CA SER A 149 9.65 4.94 3.36
C SER A 149 10.42 5.03 4.67
N ALA A 150 9.73 5.44 5.73
CA ALA A 150 10.27 5.50 7.09
C ALA A 150 10.81 4.13 7.57
N ALA A 151 10.22 3.02 7.09
CA ALA A 151 10.67 1.68 7.42
C ALA A 151 12.09 1.38 6.91
N VAL A 152 12.43 1.87 5.72
CA VAL A 152 13.76 1.65 5.12
C VAL A 152 14.81 2.49 5.81
N VAL A 153 14.48 3.73 6.16
CA VAL A 153 15.39 4.59 6.92
C VAL A 153 15.66 4.01 8.30
N LEU A 154 14.62 3.59 9.02
CA LEU A 154 14.79 2.92 10.31
C LEU A 154 15.65 1.65 10.18
N MET A 155 15.44 0.86 9.11
CA MET A 155 16.26 -0.33 8.87
C MET A 155 17.72 0.03 8.59
N ALA A 156 17.98 1.11 7.85
CA ALA A 156 19.35 1.60 7.61
C ALA A 156 20.03 2.03 8.92
N ASP A 157 19.31 2.75 9.79
CA ASP A 157 19.85 3.17 11.09
C ASP A 157 20.22 1.97 11.97
N LEU A 158 19.40 0.92 11.95
CA LEU A 158 19.64 -0.30 12.71
C LEU A 158 20.79 -1.14 12.17
N LEU A 159 21.04 -1.12 10.86
CA LEU A 159 22.12 -1.88 10.22
C LEU A 159 23.41 -1.08 10.01
N ALA A 160 23.41 0.22 10.28
CA ALA A 160 24.60 1.06 10.18
C ALA A 160 25.81 0.54 11.01
N PRO A 161 25.64 0.01 12.25
CA PRO A 161 26.74 -0.59 13.01
C PRO A 161 27.38 -1.80 12.32
N GLU A 162 26.63 -2.51 11.48
CA GLU A 162 27.08 -3.68 10.72
C GLU A 162 27.74 -3.28 9.37
N GLY A 163 27.93 -1.98 9.11
CA GLY A 163 28.56 -1.49 7.88
C GLY A 163 27.69 -1.58 6.62
N VAL A 164 26.38 -1.79 6.79
CA VAL A 164 25.41 -1.81 5.71
C VAL A 164 24.83 -0.41 5.55
N ASP A 165 25.18 0.24 4.44
CA ASP A 165 24.71 1.57 4.10
C ASP A 165 23.32 1.53 3.44
N TYR A 166 22.57 2.62 3.55
CA TYR A 166 21.23 2.82 2.99
C TYR A 166 21.16 2.46 1.51
N LEU A 167 22.16 2.87 0.71
CA LEU A 167 22.19 2.54 -0.72
C LEU A 167 22.38 1.04 -0.98
N LYS A 168 23.15 0.34 -0.12
CA LYS A 168 23.32 -1.12 -0.23
C LYS A 168 21.99 -1.84 0.05
N ILE A 169 21.24 -1.36 1.05
CA ILE A 169 19.91 -1.90 1.38
C ILE A 169 18.99 -1.78 0.17
N LEU A 170 18.88 -0.58 -0.42
CA LEU A 170 18.03 -0.36 -1.59
C LEU A 170 18.47 -1.19 -2.80
N ALA A 171 19.79 -1.27 -3.05
CA ALA A 171 20.35 -2.04 -4.15
C ALA A 171 20.03 -3.54 -4.06
N VAL A 172 19.79 -4.08 -2.86
CA VAL A 172 19.40 -5.47 -2.65
C VAL A 172 17.88 -5.64 -2.61
N ILE A 173 17.18 -4.80 -1.84
CA ILE A 173 15.75 -4.97 -1.58
C ILE A 173 14.91 -4.62 -2.81
N ILE A 174 15.24 -3.57 -3.58
CA ILE A 174 14.45 -3.19 -4.76
C ILE A 174 14.45 -4.33 -5.80
N PRO A 175 15.61 -4.89 -6.22
CA PRO A 175 15.60 -6.03 -7.14
C PRO A 175 14.94 -7.28 -6.54
N ALA A 176 15.21 -7.59 -5.27
CA ALA A 176 14.66 -8.78 -4.63
C ALA A 176 13.11 -8.76 -4.58
N THR A 177 12.54 -7.63 -4.19
CA THR A 177 11.09 -7.47 -4.09
C THR A 177 10.43 -7.31 -5.46
N ALA A 178 11.08 -6.67 -6.43
CA ALA A 178 10.61 -6.64 -7.81
C ALA A 178 10.57 -8.05 -8.43
N LEU A 179 11.60 -8.87 -8.19
CA LEU A 179 11.62 -10.26 -8.66
C LEU A 179 10.55 -11.12 -7.97
N ALA A 180 10.22 -10.84 -6.71
CA ALA A 180 9.17 -11.52 -5.96
C ALA A 180 7.76 -11.34 -6.56
N ILE A 181 7.55 -10.34 -7.42
CA ILE A 181 6.29 -10.15 -8.16
C ILE A 181 5.95 -11.38 -9.01
N ILE A 182 6.95 -11.97 -9.67
CA ILE A 182 6.77 -13.07 -10.61
C ILE A 182 6.17 -14.31 -9.93
N PRO A 183 6.82 -14.90 -8.89
CA PRO A 183 6.25 -16.06 -8.20
C PRO A 183 4.91 -15.73 -7.53
N THR A 184 4.74 -14.51 -6.99
CA THR A 184 3.48 -14.08 -6.37
C THR A 184 2.34 -14.08 -7.39
N ALA A 185 2.56 -13.51 -8.57
CA ALA A 185 1.57 -13.48 -9.64
C ALA A 185 1.27 -14.89 -10.19
N LEU A 186 2.30 -15.75 -10.33
CA LEU A 186 2.13 -17.15 -10.76
C LEU A 186 1.24 -17.93 -9.79
N VAL A 187 1.56 -17.87 -8.49
CA VAL A 187 0.78 -18.55 -7.45
C VAL A 187 -0.64 -18.00 -7.43
N ALA A 188 -0.81 -16.68 -7.43
CA ALA A 188 -2.13 -16.06 -7.41
C ALA A 188 -2.98 -16.42 -8.64
N ASN A 189 -2.36 -16.61 -9.81
CA ASN A 189 -3.08 -17.02 -11.02
C ASN A 189 -3.64 -18.44 -10.92
N MET A 190 -3.04 -19.30 -10.10
CA MET A 190 -3.50 -20.67 -9.85
C MET A 190 -4.58 -20.76 -8.76
N LEU A 191 -4.82 -19.68 -8.01
CA LEU A 191 -5.74 -19.72 -6.87
C LEU A 191 -7.21 -19.68 -7.28
N GLY A 192 -7.97 -20.65 -6.78
CA GLY A 192 -9.42 -20.71 -6.93
C GLY A 192 -9.90 -21.10 -8.33
N LYS A 193 -11.22 -21.27 -8.46
CA LYS A 193 -11.84 -21.68 -9.72
C LYS A 193 -11.78 -20.55 -10.78
N PRO A 194 -11.84 -20.90 -12.08
CA PRO A 194 -12.15 -19.95 -13.13
C PRO A 194 -13.43 -19.14 -12.83
N LEU A 195 -13.51 -17.89 -13.29
CA LEU A 195 -14.60 -16.96 -12.94
C LEU A 195 -15.96 -17.47 -13.43
N ASP A 196 -15.99 -18.04 -14.63
CA ASP A 196 -17.14 -18.68 -15.26
C ASP A 196 -17.67 -19.90 -14.48
N GLN A 197 -16.84 -20.52 -13.64
CA GLN A 197 -17.19 -21.68 -12.82
C GLN A 197 -17.44 -21.30 -11.34
N ASP A 198 -17.44 -20.01 -11.00
CA ASP A 198 -17.71 -19.54 -9.64
C ASP A 198 -19.24 -19.46 -9.41
N PRO A 199 -19.82 -20.29 -8.52
CA PRO A 199 -21.27 -20.31 -8.30
C PRO A 199 -21.83 -18.97 -7.82
N VAL A 200 -21.03 -18.19 -7.07
CA VAL A 200 -21.43 -16.87 -6.61
C VAL A 200 -21.47 -15.88 -7.76
N TYR A 201 -20.55 -16.01 -8.72
CA TYR A 201 -20.53 -15.16 -9.90
C TYR A 201 -21.70 -15.48 -10.83
N GLN A 202 -21.98 -16.76 -11.10
CA GLN A 202 -23.12 -17.19 -11.91
C GLN A 202 -24.45 -16.68 -11.33
N LYS A 203 -24.66 -16.86 -10.03
CA LYS A 203 -25.86 -16.37 -9.34
C LYS A 203 -26.01 -14.85 -9.45
N ARG A 204 -24.93 -14.08 -9.24
CA ARG A 204 -24.96 -12.61 -9.37
C ARG A 204 -25.17 -12.15 -10.81
N LEU A 205 -24.68 -12.92 -11.78
CA LEU A 205 -24.88 -12.65 -13.20
C LEU A 205 -26.35 -12.88 -13.59
N GLU A 206 -26.96 -13.98 -13.12
CA GLU A 206 -28.39 -14.28 -13.30
C GLU A 206 -29.30 -13.23 -12.65
N GLU A 207 -28.91 -12.74 -11.46
CA GLU A 207 -29.61 -11.66 -10.75
C GLU A 207 -29.40 -10.26 -11.38
N GLY A 208 -28.60 -10.15 -12.46
CA GLY A 208 -28.31 -8.88 -13.12
C GLY A 208 -27.48 -7.90 -12.28
N LEU A 209 -26.81 -8.39 -11.22
CA LEU A 209 -26.03 -7.59 -10.27
C LEU A 209 -24.60 -7.32 -10.75
N VAL A 210 -24.22 -7.85 -11.92
CA VAL A 210 -22.90 -7.64 -12.53
C VAL A 210 -23.01 -6.49 -13.53
N SER A 211 -22.53 -5.31 -13.14
CA SER A 211 -22.38 -4.19 -14.06
C SER A 211 -21.17 -4.37 -14.98
N HIS A 212 -21.31 -3.96 -16.24
CA HIS A 212 -20.17 -3.71 -17.10
C HIS A 212 -19.50 -2.40 -16.66
N PRO A 213 -18.16 -2.36 -16.50
CA PRO A 213 -17.50 -1.15 -16.05
C PRO A 213 -17.66 -0.03 -17.07
N ASP A 214 -18.11 1.13 -16.60
CA ASP A 214 -18.16 2.33 -17.42
C ASP A 214 -16.76 2.93 -17.50
N HIS A 215 -16.34 3.39 -18.69
CA HIS A 215 -15.01 3.99 -18.83
C HIS A 215 -14.97 5.28 -18.01
N SER A 216 -13.94 5.43 -17.17
CA SER A 216 -13.73 6.71 -16.50
C SER A 216 -13.48 7.77 -17.58
N GLY A 217 -14.42 8.70 -17.76
CA GLY A 217 -14.27 9.86 -18.68
C GLY A 217 -13.24 10.88 -18.21
N TYR A 218 -12.29 10.45 -17.36
CA TYR A 218 -11.33 11.32 -16.71
C TYR A 218 -10.32 11.84 -17.73
N THR A 219 -10.21 13.17 -17.80
CA THR A 219 -9.22 13.86 -18.61
C THR A 219 -8.16 14.48 -17.69
N PRO A 220 -6.89 14.03 -17.78
CA PRO A 220 -5.87 14.50 -16.86
C PRO A 220 -5.56 15.99 -17.03
N THR A 221 -5.61 16.76 -15.94
CA THR A 221 -5.21 18.18 -15.93
C THR A 221 -3.69 18.34 -15.96
N ALA A 222 -3.20 19.48 -16.42
CA ALA A 222 -1.76 19.76 -16.42
C ALA A 222 -1.16 19.81 -15.00
N ALA A 223 -1.93 20.26 -14.01
CA ALA A 223 -1.52 20.29 -12.60
C ALA A 223 -1.37 18.88 -12.03
N ALA A 224 -2.32 17.98 -12.30
CA ALA A 224 -2.26 16.59 -11.87
C ALA A 224 -1.02 15.87 -12.44
N LYS A 225 -0.73 16.08 -13.73
CA LYS A 225 0.46 15.50 -14.39
C LYS A 225 1.79 15.98 -13.81
N ARG A 226 1.86 17.23 -13.35
CA ARG A 226 3.09 17.80 -12.76
C ARG A 226 3.31 17.42 -11.30
N SER A 227 2.27 16.90 -10.65
CA SER A 227 2.31 16.55 -9.23
C SER A 227 2.78 15.13 -8.95
N VAL A 228 2.87 14.30 -9.99
CA VAL A 228 3.24 12.88 -9.98
C VAL A 228 4.57 12.73 -10.70
#